data_AF-A0A925PVR1-F1
#
_entry.id   AF-A0A925PVR1-F1
#
_cell.length_a   1.000
_cell.length_b   1.000
_cell.length_c   1.000
_cell.angle_alpha   90.00
_cell.angle_beta   90.00
_cell.angle_gamma   90.00
#
_symmetry.space_group_name_H-M   'P 1'
#
loop_
_entity.id
_entity.type
_entity.pdbx_description
1 polymer ?
#
loop_
_entity_poly.entity_id
_entity_poly.type
_entity_poly.pdbx_seq_one_letter_code
_entity_poly.pdbx_strand_id
1 'polypeptide(L)'
;MMKRRARQCAVVAAALLLSASLPAAAATEGEFDGECVMGLAFGKDIKTDCSVSTVYGGKTYCFGNETARDLFLKKPDEFLLKAHIYHSSRPPKQGQ
;
A
#
# COMPACT_ATOMS: atom_id res chain seq x y z
N MET A 1 -50.98 9.78 -36.88
CA MET A 1 -51.06 10.58 -35.64
C MET A 1 -49.73 11.33 -35.45
N MET A 2 -49.81 12.64 -35.17
CA MET A 2 -48.84 13.77 -35.18
C MET A 2 -47.36 13.44 -34.87
N LYS A 3 -46.27 13.78 -35.61
CA LYS A 3 -45.80 14.91 -36.46
C LYS A 3 -45.42 16.22 -35.72
N ARG A 4 -44.14 16.62 -35.88
CA ARG A 4 -43.45 17.95 -35.74
C ARG A 4 -42.58 18.08 -34.47
N ARG A 5 -41.24 18.05 -34.58
CA ARG A 5 -40.27 19.14 -34.94
C ARG A 5 -40.19 20.26 -33.88
N ALA A 6 -39.07 20.35 -33.17
CA ALA A 6 -38.40 21.59 -32.71
C ALA A 6 -37.17 21.16 -31.85
N ARG A 7 -35.93 21.28 -32.33
CA ARG A 7 -35.04 22.44 -32.15
C ARG A 7 -35.01 23.00 -30.72
N GLN A 8 -33.94 22.61 -30.02
CA GLN A 8 -32.90 23.49 -29.47
C GLN A 8 -33.21 24.41 -28.26
N CYS A 9 -32.20 24.43 -27.38
CA CYS A 9 -31.74 25.51 -26.51
C CYS A 9 -32.13 25.51 -25.02
N ALA A 10 -31.06 25.57 -24.22
CA ALA A 10 -30.86 26.38 -23.02
C ALA A 10 -31.11 25.76 -21.62
N VAL A 11 -29.99 25.36 -21.01
CA VAL A 11 -29.52 25.68 -19.64
C VAL A 11 -30.53 26.12 -18.58
N VAL A 12 -30.58 25.43 -17.43
CA VAL A 12 -30.40 26.06 -16.10
C VAL A 12 -29.77 25.03 -15.14
N ALA A 13 -28.66 25.43 -14.53
CA ALA A 13 -27.93 24.71 -13.49
C ALA A 13 -28.69 24.76 -12.14
N ALA A 14 -28.68 23.66 -11.38
CA ALA A 14 -29.01 23.67 -9.96
C ALA A 14 -28.05 22.73 -9.21
N ALA A 15 -27.18 23.34 -8.43
CA ALA A 15 -26.17 22.71 -7.59
C ALA A 15 -26.79 21.94 -6.43
N LEU A 16 -26.34 20.71 -6.19
CA LEU A 16 -26.57 19.97 -4.94
C LEU A 16 -25.26 19.31 -4.48
N LEU A 17 -24.61 20.07 -3.59
CA LEU A 17 -23.84 19.69 -2.40
C LEU A 17 -22.95 18.45 -2.47
N LEU A 18 -21.65 18.74 -2.40
CA LEU A 18 -20.57 17.84 -2.07
C LEU A 18 -20.83 17.14 -0.73
N SER A 19 -20.98 15.82 -0.75
CA SER A 19 -20.59 14.96 0.37
C SER A 19 -19.48 14.05 -0.12
N ALA A 20 -18.28 14.62 -0.26
CA ALA A 20 -17.07 13.85 -0.48
C ALA A 20 -16.66 13.24 0.86
N SER A 21 -17.24 12.09 1.19
CA SER A 21 -16.65 11.17 2.16
C SER A 21 -15.34 10.68 1.56
N LEU A 22 -14.22 11.37 1.82
CA LEU A 22 -12.93 10.82 1.45
C LEU A 22 -12.73 9.54 2.26
N PRO A 23 -12.55 8.37 1.62
CA PRO A 23 -11.99 7.25 2.35
C PRO A 23 -10.61 7.69 2.79
N ALA A 24 -10.36 7.73 4.10
CA ALA A 24 -9.01 7.81 4.61
C ALA A 24 -8.28 6.62 3.98
N ALA A 25 -7.39 6.89 3.02
CA ALA A 25 -6.43 5.91 2.58
C ALA A 25 -5.57 5.64 3.81
N ALA A 26 -5.98 4.68 4.63
CA ALA A 26 -5.12 4.12 5.65
C ALA A 26 -3.89 3.70 4.87
N ALA A 27 -2.78 4.43 5.07
CA ALA A 27 -1.48 3.95 4.69
C ALA A 27 -1.41 2.57 5.33
N THR A 28 -1.51 1.51 4.53
CA THR A 28 -1.29 0.17 5.01
C THR A 28 0.18 0.13 5.31
N GLU A 29 0.55 0.57 6.51
CA GLU A 29 1.88 0.40 7.07
C GLU A 29 2.11 -1.11 7.03
N GLY A 30 2.92 -1.57 6.08
CA GLY A 30 3.26 -2.98 5.99
C GLY A 30 3.93 -3.42 7.29
N GLU A 31 3.99 -4.73 7.51
CA GLU A 31 4.71 -5.29 8.65
C GLU A 31 6.13 -4.73 8.73
N PHE A 32 6.70 -4.75 9.94
CA PHE A 32 8.01 -4.17 10.22
C PHE A 32 8.08 -2.67 9.91
N ASP A 33 7.04 -1.92 10.29
CA ASP A 33 6.92 -0.48 10.07
C ASP A 33 7.09 -0.07 8.58
N GLY A 34 6.66 -0.92 7.64
CA GLY A 34 6.83 -0.71 6.20
C GLY A 34 8.28 -0.72 5.72
N GLU A 35 9.19 -1.35 6.45
CA GLU A 35 10.56 -1.61 5.99
C GLU A 35 10.60 -2.76 4.98
N CYS A 36 11.66 -2.79 4.17
CA CYS A 36 11.92 -3.89 3.25
C CYS A 36 12.21 -5.16 4.03
N VAL A 37 11.33 -6.17 3.93
CA VAL A 37 11.49 -7.45 4.65
C VAL A 37 12.80 -8.14 4.28
N MET A 38 13.17 -8.09 3.00
CA MET A 38 14.46 -8.65 2.56
C MET A 38 15.65 -7.85 3.10
N GLY A 39 15.52 -6.53 3.22
CA GLY A 39 16.53 -5.69 3.88
C GLY A 39 16.74 -6.16 5.32
N LEU A 40 15.65 -6.29 6.08
CA LEU A 40 15.69 -6.76 7.46
C LEU A 40 16.25 -8.17 7.59
N ALA A 41 15.87 -9.09 6.70
CA ALA A 41 16.41 -10.44 6.68
C ALA A 41 17.94 -10.49 6.44
N PHE A 42 18.50 -9.47 5.79
CA PHE A 42 19.93 -9.27 5.60
C PHE A 42 20.57 -8.29 6.61
N GLY A 43 19.84 -7.90 7.65
CA GLY A 43 20.32 -7.00 8.69
C GLY A 43 20.48 -5.56 8.25
N LYS A 44 19.59 -5.07 7.39
CA LYS A 44 19.57 -3.72 6.85
C LYS A 44 18.24 -3.02 7.07
N ASP A 45 18.33 -1.76 7.48
CA ASP A 45 17.19 -0.87 7.68
C ASP A 45 16.92 -0.13 6.38
N ILE A 46 15.92 -0.60 5.63
CA ILE A 46 15.55 -0.01 4.34
C ILE A 46 14.09 0.39 4.44
N LYS A 47 13.85 1.69 4.61
CA LYS A 47 12.50 2.23 4.58
C LYS A 47 11.96 2.15 3.15
N THR A 48 10.70 1.79 3.01
CA THR A 48 10.01 1.74 1.72
C THR A 48 8.73 2.55 1.78
N ASP A 49 8.25 2.97 0.62
CA ASP A 49 6.92 3.51 0.42
C ASP A 49 5.86 2.40 0.23
N CYS A 50 6.27 1.13 0.36
CA CYS A 50 5.47 -0.06 0.12
C CYS A 50 4.87 -0.18 -1.30
N SER A 51 5.40 0.56 -2.29
CA SER A 51 4.98 0.46 -3.69
C SER A 51 5.13 -0.95 -4.26
N VAL A 52 6.13 -1.69 -3.80
CA VAL A 52 6.26 -3.14 -4.06
C VAL A 52 5.93 -3.88 -2.77
N SER A 53 4.81 -4.60 -2.77
CA SER A 53 4.36 -5.37 -1.63
C SER A 53 3.78 -6.73 -2.02
N THR A 54 3.64 -7.62 -1.04
CA THR A 54 2.91 -8.88 -1.18
C THR A 54 2.17 -9.21 0.10
N VAL A 55 1.08 -9.97 -0.01
CA VAL A 55 0.35 -10.47 1.15
C VAL A 55 0.73 -11.93 1.38
N TYR A 56 1.22 -12.23 2.59
CA TYR A 56 1.56 -13.60 3.00
C TYR A 56 1.06 -13.84 4.43
N GLY A 57 0.33 -14.93 4.65
CA GLY A 57 -0.27 -15.23 5.96
C GLY A 57 -1.25 -14.16 6.46
N GLY A 58 -1.93 -13.45 5.54
CA GLY A 58 -2.86 -12.35 5.88
C GLY A 58 -2.18 -11.03 6.25
N LYS A 59 -0.85 -10.95 6.13
CA LYS A 59 -0.05 -9.77 6.43
C LYS A 59 0.58 -9.18 5.18
N THR A 60 0.68 -7.85 5.12
CA THR A 60 1.31 -7.15 4.00
C THR A 60 2.78 -6.90 4.29
N TYR A 61 3.64 -7.29 3.37
CA TYR A 61 5.10 -7.13 3.47
C TYR A 61 5.59 -6.23 2.34
N CYS A 62 6.49 -5.30 2.66
CA CYS A 62 7.02 -4.32 1.71
C CYS A 62 8.43 -4.68 1.25
N PHE A 63 8.77 -4.24 0.03
CA PHE A 63 10.03 -4.53 -0.62
C PHE A 63 10.56 -3.28 -1.32
N GLY A 64 11.89 -3.14 -1.33
CA GLY A 64 12.53 -2.02 -2.05
C GLY A 64 12.48 -2.17 -3.57
N ASN A 65 12.22 -3.37 -4.10
CA ASN A 65 12.05 -3.64 -5.53
C ASN A 65 11.38 -5.01 -5.76
N GLU A 66 11.04 -5.28 -7.02
CA GLU A 66 10.39 -6.54 -7.44
C GLU A 66 11.29 -7.77 -7.23
N THR A 67 12.58 -7.66 -7.50
CA THR A 67 13.53 -8.77 -7.30
C THR A 67 13.55 -9.23 -5.85
N ALA A 68 13.49 -8.31 -4.89
CA ALA A 68 13.44 -8.62 -3.46
C ALA A 68 12.13 -9.35 -3.10
N ARG A 69 10.98 -8.88 -3.62
CA ARG A 69 9.68 -9.55 -3.46
C ARG A 69 9.72 -10.97 -4.04
N ASP A 70 10.27 -11.14 -5.23
CA ASP A 70 10.28 -12.43 -5.92
C ASP A 70 11.24 -13.43 -5.24
N LEU A 71 12.37 -12.96 -4.70
CA LEU A 71 13.25 -13.76 -3.86
C LEU A 71 12.58 -14.18 -2.54
N PHE A 72 11.87 -13.25 -1.90
CA PHE A 72 11.09 -13.53 -0.71
C PHE A 72 10.09 -14.67 -0.94
N LEU A 73 9.30 -14.59 -2.02
CA LEU A 73 8.27 -15.59 -2.34
C LEU A 73 8.82 -17.00 -2.60
N LYS A 74 10.12 -17.17 -2.85
CA LYS A 74 10.74 -18.50 -2.97
C LYS A 74 10.89 -19.20 -1.62
N LYS A 75 11.10 -18.43 -0.54
CA LYS A 75 11.33 -18.95 0.82
C LYS A 75 10.80 -17.98 1.88
N PRO A 76 9.49 -17.70 1.91
CA PRO A 76 8.92 -16.63 2.73
C PRO A 76 9.22 -16.84 4.22
N ASP A 77 9.02 -18.05 4.74
CA ASP A 77 9.24 -18.34 6.16
C ASP A 77 10.71 -18.17 6.60
N GLU A 78 11.67 -18.53 5.73
CA GLU A 78 13.11 -18.39 6.03
C GLU A 78 13.49 -16.91 6.17
N PHE A 79 13.01 -16.07 5.25
CA PHE A 79 13.28 -14.63 5.27
C PHE A 79 12.50 -13.90 6.37
N LEU A 80 11.26 -14.30 6.65
CA LEU A 80 10.49 -13.76 7.77
C LEU A 80 11.16 -14.05 9.10
N LEU A 81 11.64 -15.28 9.33
CA LEU A 81 12.34 -15.62 10.56
C LEU A 81 13.58 -14.72 10.76
N LYS A 82 14.40 -14.56 9.71
CA LYS A 82 15.58 -13.69 9.76
C LYS A 82 15.19 -12.23 10.01
N ALA A 83 14.17 -11.72 9.32
CA ALA A 83 13.67 -10.37 9.49
C ALA A 83 13.16 -10.15 10.93
N HIS A 84 12.42 -11.10 11.51
CA HIS A 84 11.95 -11.03 12.90
C HIS A 84 13.11 -11.04 13.91
N ILE A 85 14.10 -11.92 13.73
CA ILE A 85 15.29 -11.97 14.60
C ILE A 85 16.00 -10.61 14.57
N TYR A 86 16.27 -10.09 13.38
CA TYR A 86 16.94 -8.81 13.24
C TYR A 86 16.10 -7.66 13.81
N HIS A 87 14.82 -7.59 13.44
CA HIS A 87 13.91 -6.55 13.92
C HIS A 87 13.80 -6.53 15.44
N SER A 88 13.73 -7.70 16.10
CA SER A 88 13.57 -7.81 17.56
C SER A 88 14.87 -7.58 18.35
N SER A 89 16.03 -7.75 17.71
CA SER A 89 17.33 -7.52 18.35
C SER A 89 17.78 -6.06 18.30
N ARG A 90 17.15 -5.23 17.46
CA ARG A 90 17.42 -3.79 17.39
C ARG A 90 16.76 -3.07 18.57
N PRO A 91 17.37 -1.98 19.08
CA PRO A 91 16.65 -1.07 19.96
C PRO A 91 15.44 -0.48 19.20
N PRO A 92 14.33 -0.17 19.90
CA PRO A 92 13.19 0.49 19.28
C PRO A 92 13.68 1.79 18.63
N LYS A 93 13.26 2.04 17.39
CA LYS A 93 13.59 3.31 16.71
C LYS A 93 12.97 4.45 17.52
N GLN A 94 13.81 5.21 18.24
CA GLN A 94 13.36 6.42 18.92
C GLN A 94 13.10 7.50 17.87
N GLY A 95 11.83 7.82 17.64
CA GLY A 95 11.39 8.98 16.86
C GLY A 95 11.52 8.81 15.35
N GLN A 96 10.38 8.69 14.67
CA GLN A 96 10.24 9.20 13.31
C GLN A 96 10.22 10.73 13.35
#